data_AF-A0AAU3PX37-F1
#
_entry.id   AF-A0AAU3PX37-F1
#
_cell.length_a   1.000
_cell.length_b   1.000
_cell.length_c   1.000
_cell.angle_alpha   90.00
_cell.angle_beta   90.00
_cell.angle_gamma   90.00
#
_symmetry.space_group_name_H-M   'P 1'
#
loop_
_entity.id
_entity.type
_entity.pdbx_description
1 polymer ?
#
loop_
_entity_poly.entity_id
_entity_poly.type
_entity_poly.pdbx_seq_one_letter_code
_entity_poly.pdbx_strand_id
1 'polypeptide(L)'
;MSVVNNDDAIVRAAQSDMSNSVSSIKTIIGRVESSLESSRPGWEGDAAGACQKAVASWQGESARLNAILDELTALVGEGNTTYINTDSDNTGLVTSAGSGGGHTNL
;
A
#
# COMPACT_ATOMS: atom_id res chain seq x y z
N MET A 1 -6.77 -18.27 23.08
CA MET A 1 -6.50 -18.46 21.63
C MET A 1 -7.37 -17.61 20.69
N SER A 2 -8.31 -16.78 21.21
CA SER A 2 -9.28 -16.02 20.38
C SER A 2 -8.79 -14.65 19.89
N VAL A 3 -7.77 -14.06 20.51
CA VAL A 3 -7.33 -12.68 20.18
C VAL A 3 -6.36 -12.67 18.99
N VAL A 4 -5.47 -13.67 18.92
CA VAL A 4 -4.45 -13.82 17.87
C VAL A 4 -5.05 -13.98 16.47
N ASN A 5 -6.09 -14.80 16.32
CA ASN A 5 -6.80 -14.97 15.04
C ASN A 5 -7.54 -13.69 14.61
N ASN A 6 -7.91 -12.83 15.55
CA ASN A 6 -8.59 -11.58 15.27
C ASN A 6 -7.62 -10.53 14.73
N ASP A 7 -6.39 -10.48 15.24
CA ASP A 7 -5.39 -9.50 14.83
C ASP A 7 -4.84 -9.77 13.41
N ASP A 8 -4.60 -11.03 13.02
CA ASP A 8 -4.24 -11.39 11.62
C ASP A 8 -5.33 -10.97 10.63
N ALA A 9 -6.60 -11.20 10.98
CA ALA A 9 -7.74 -10.78 10.17
C ALA A 9 -7.82 -9.25 10.01
N ILE A 10 -7.54 -8.50 11.08
CA ILE A 10 -7.51 -7.03 11.06
C ILE A 10 -6.36 -6.51 10.18
N VAL A 11 -5.16 -7.08 10.30
CA VAL A 11 -3.99 -6.64 9.51
C VAL A 11 -4.20 -6.92 8.01
N ARG A 12 -4.76 -8.09 7.66
CA ARG A 12 -5.11 -8.41 6.26
C ARG A 12 -6.19 -7.49 5.69
N ALA A 13 -7.20 -7.15 6.50
CA ALA A 13 -8.24 -6.20 6.08
C ALA A 13 -7.65 -4.81 5.82
N ALA A 14 -6.80 -4.32 6.73
CA ALA A 14 -6.11 -3.04 6.56
C ALA A 14 -5.22 -3.02 5.29
N GLN A 15 -4.51 -4.12 4.99
CA GLN A 15 -3.75 -4.25 3.76
C GLN A 15 -4.63 -4.16 2.51
N SER A 16 -5.77 -4.86 2.51
CA SER A 16 -6.73 -4.83 1.41
C SER A 16 -7.27 -3.42 1.18
N ASP A 17 -7.70 -2.74 2.25
CA ASP A 17 -8.23 -1.37 2.17
C ASP A 17 -7.19 -0.37 1.67
N MET A 18 -5.94 -0.55 2.08
CA MET A 18 -4.83 0.26 1.62
C MET A 18 -4.52 0.03 0.14
N SER A 19 -4.48 -1.23 -0.30
CA SER A 19 -4.31 -1.59 -1.72
C SER A 19 -5.44 -1.03 -2.61
N ASN A 20 -6.67 -1.09 -2.11
CA ASN A 20 -7.84 -0.52 -2.79
C ASN A 20 -7.75 1.02 -2.88
N SER A 21 -7.30 1.66 -1.80
CA SER A 21 -7.09 3.11 -1.77
C SER A 21 -5.98 3.55 -2.73
N VAL A 22 -4.85 2.84 -2.75
CA VAL A 22 -3.77 3.07 -3.70
C VAL A 22 -4.26 2.92 -5.14
N SER A 23 -4.98 1.84 -5.43
CA SER A 23 -5.54 1.59 -6.77
C SER A 23 -6.50 2.70 -7.20
N SER A 24 -7.31 3.21 -6.26
CA SER A 24 -8.21 4.34 -6.50
C SER A 24 -7.44 5.63 -6.82
N ILE A 25 -6.37 5.90 -6.09
CA ILE A 25 -5.52 7.08 -6.34
C ILE A 25 -4.84 6.97 -7.71
N LYS A 26 -4.25 5.82 -8.06
CA LYS A 26 -3.64 5.59 -9.38
C LYS A 26 -4.67 5.78 -10.50
N THR A 27 -5.91 5.32 -10.29
CA THR A 27 -7.01 5.54 -11.23
C THR A 27 -7.33 7.02 -11.42
N ILE A 28 -7.37 7.81 -10.33
CA ILE A 28 -7.60 9.26 -10.39
C ILE A 28 -6.47 9.95 -11.15
N ILE A 29 -5.21 9.60 -10.87
CA ILE A 29 -4.04 10.12 -11.58
C ILE A 29 -4.18 9.89 -13.09
N GLY A 30 -4.49 8.66 -13.50
CA GLY A 30 -4.69 8.31 -14.92
C GLY A 30 -5.85 9.06 -15.58
N ARG A 31 -6.94 9.33 -14.83
CA ARG A 31 -8.06 10.14 -15.33
C ARG A 31 -7.66 11.60 -15.58
N VAL A 32 -6.87 12.19 -14.69
CA VAL A 32 -6.36 13.56 -14.88
C VAL A 32 -5.45 13.61 -16.10
N GLU A 33 -4.55 12.64 -16.26
CA GLU A 33 -3.68 12.56 -17.44
C GLU A 33 -4.46 12.42 -18.74
N SER A 34 -5.48 11.53 -18.77
CA SER A 34 -6.36 11.38 -19.93
C SER A 34 -7.15 12.65 -20.24
N SER A 35 -7.63 13.36 -19.21
CA SER A 35 -8.34 14.64 -19.39
C SER A 35 -7.43 15.71 -19.99
N LEU A 36 -6.17 15.78 -19.56
CA LEU A 36 -5.18 16.71 -20.09
C LEU A 36 -4.86 16.39 -21.56
N GLU A 37 -4.64 15.12 -21.89
CA GLU A 37 -4.36 14.71 -23.28
C GLU A 37 -5.56 14.94 -24.21
N SER A 38 -6.79 14.73 -23.73
CA SER A 38 -8.00 15.05 -24.50
C SER A 38 -8.20 16.55 -24.74
N SER A 39 -7.63 17.40 -23.88
CA SER A 39 -7.74 18.86 -23.98
C SER A 39 -6.65 19.48 -24.87
N ARG A 40 -5.55 18.76 -25.14
CA ARG A 40 -4.40 19.21 -25.93
C ARG A 40 -4.74 19.78 -27.31
N PRO A 41 -5.67 19.18 -28.10
CA PRO A 41 -6.03 19.71 -29.41
C PRO A 41 -6.68 21.10 -29.37
N GLY A 42 -7.23 21.52 -28.22
CA GLY A 42 -7.85 22.84 -28.04
C GLY A 42 -6.89 23.95 -27.63
N TRP A 43 -5.59 23.65 -27.46
CA TRP A 43 -4.59 24.64 -27.03
C TRP A 43 -3.87 25.24 -28.25
N GLU A 44 -4.29 26.44 -28.63
CA GLU A 44 -3.65 27.22 -29.69
C GLU A 44 -3.05 28.52 -29.15
N GLY A 45 -2.05 29.07 -29.85
CA GLY A 45 -1.40 30.34 -29.51
C GLY A 45 -0.47 30.28 -28.28
N ASP A 46 -0.18 31.44 -27.67
CA ASP A 46 0.76 31.56 -26.54
C ASP A 46 0.37 30.72 -25.31
N ALA A 47 -0.93 30.40 -25.17
CA ALA A 47 -1.44 29.51 -24.12
C ALA A 47 -0.94 28.07 -24.29
N ALA A 48 -0.63 27.63 -25.52
CA ALA A 48 -0.14 26.28 -25.79
C ALA A 48 1.19 25.98 -25.11
N GLY A 49 2.11 26.95 -25.06
CA GLY A 49 3.40 26.78 -24.39
C GLY A 49 3.28 26.60 -22.88
N ALA A 50 2.40 27.38 -22.23
CA ALA A 50 2.13 27.26 -20.80
C ALA A 50 1.46 25.91 -20.46
N CYS A 51 0.49 25.49 -21.28
CA CYS A 51 -0.21 24.23 -21.08
C CYS A 51 0.70 23.01 -21.34
N GLN A 52 1.57 23.04 -22.36
CA GLN A 52 2.57 22.00 -22.59
C GLN A 52 3.52 21.85 -21.39
N LYS A 53 3.97 22.96 -20.81
CA LYS A 53 4.81 22.93 -19.60
C LYS A 53 4.05 22.35 -18.40
N ALA A 54 2.78 22.69 -18.24
CA ALA A 54 1.94 22.14 -17.18
C ALA A 54 1.73 20.63 -17.35
N VAL A 55 1.51 20.14 -18.57
CA VAL A 55 1.40 18.70 -18.87
C VAL A 55 2.70 17.97 -18.57
N ALA A 56 3.85 18.50 -19.01
CA ALA A 56 5.14 17.89 -18.71
C ALA A 56 5.40 17.84 -17.20
N SER A 57 5.05 18.90 -16.46
CA SER A 57 5.14 18.92 -15.00
C SER A 57 4.20 17.90 -14.36
N TRP A 58 2.98 17.75 -14.87
CA TRP A 58 2.02 16.77 -14.40
C TRP A 58 2.50 15.34 -14.65
N GLN A 59 3.07 15.05 -15.82
CA GLN A 59 3.66 13.74 -16.14
C GLN A 59 4.80 13.39 -15.18
N GLY A 60 5.65 14.36 -14.82
CA GLY A 60 6.68 14.18 -13.81
C GLY A 60 6.11 13.85 -12.43
N GLU A 61 5.12 14.64 -11.97
CA GLU A 61 4.54 14.42 -10.63
C GLU A 61 3.70 13.14 -10.57
N SER A 62 2.96 12.80 -11.62
CA SER A 62 2.21 11.54 -11.69
C SER A 62 3.13 10.32 -11.65
N ALA A 63 4.27 10.35 -12.32
CA ALA A 63 5.29 9.31 -12.21
C ALA A 63 5.83 9.20 -10.77
N ARG A 64 6.12 10.35 -10.13
CA ARG A 64 6.58 10.40 -8.73
C ARG A 64 5.55 9.83 -7.76
N LEU A 65 4.29 10.22 -7.91
CA LEU A 65 3.18 9.73 -7.09
C LEU A 65 2.97 8.23 -7.27
N ASN A 66 3.00 7.73 -8.52
CA ASN A 66 2.90 6.29 -8.78
C ASN A 66 4.02 5.51 -8.10
N ALA A 67 5.27 6.00 -8.15
CA ALA A 67 6.40 5.36 -7.47
C ALA A 67 6.21 5.31 -5.94
N ILE A 68 5.77 6.41 -5.33
CA ILE A 68 5.48 6.47 -3.89
C ILE A 68 4.36 5.49 -3.52
N LEU A 69 3.31 5.41 -4.33
CA LEU A 69 2.19 4.50 -4.10
C LEU A 69 2.60 3.02 -4.24
N ASP A 70 3.54 2.71 -5.13
CA ASP A 70 4.11 1.37 -5.27
C ASP A 70 5.00 1.01 -4.08
N GLU A 71 5.84 1.94 -3.61
CA GLU A 71 6.64 1.78 -2.39
C GLU A 71 5.75 1.58 -1.16
N LEU A 72 4.68 2.37 -1.04
CA LEU A 72 3.70 2.25 0.03
C LEU A 72 3.03 0.86 0.03
N THR A 73 2.69 0.34 -1.15
CA THR A 73 2.12 -1.02 -1.28
C THR A 73 3.13 -2.10 -0.89
N ALA A 74 4.39 -1.94 -1.29
CA ALA A 74 5.46 -2.88 -0.94
C ALA A 74 5.72 -2.91 0.58
N LEU A 75 5.83 -1.74 1.21
CA LEU A 75 6.09 -1.61 2.65
C LEU A 75 4.99 -2.26 3.49
N VAL A 76 3.73 -2.15 3.05
CA VAL A 76 2.59 -2.79 3.72
C VAL A 76 2.62 -4.30 3.56
N GLY A 77 2.98 -4.79 2.37
CA GLY A 77 3.16 -6.23 2.14
C GLY A 77 4.29 -6.82 2.99
N GLU A 78 5.41 -6.11 3.10
CA GLU A 78 6.55 -6.50 3.94
C GLU A 78 6.19 -6.47 5.43
N GLY A 79 5.51 -5.40 5.87
CA GLY A 79 5.03 -5.26 7.25
C GLY A 79 4.07 -6.39 7.65
N ASN A 80 3.13 -6.75 6.77
CA ASN A 80 2.21 -7.86 7.01
C ASN A 80 2.95 -9.21 7.11
N THR A 81 3.90 -9.46 6.20
CA THR A 81 4.70 -10.70 6.22
C THR A 81 5.53 -10.81 7.51
N THR A 82 6.16 -9.70 7.92
CA THR A 82 6.94 -9.64 9.16
C THR A 82 6.06 -9.87 10.38
N TYR A 83 4.86 -9.28 10.41
CA TYR A 83 3.90 -9.44 11.49
C TYR A 83 3.46 -10.91 11.63
N ILE A 84 3.03 -11.54 10.54
CA ILE A 84 2.60 -12.95 10.52
C ILE A 84 3.72 -13.88 10.99
N ASN A 85 4.94 -13.68 10.50
CA ASN A 85 6.08 -14.51 10.88
C ASN A 85 6.40 -14.37 12.37
N THR A 86 6.44 -13.13 12.87
CA THR A 86 6.70 -12.84 14.29
C THR A 86 5.62 -13.46 15.19
N ASP A 87 4.36 -13.38 14.80
CA ASP A 87 3.24 -13.93 15.56
C ASP A 87 3.24 -15.48 15.57
N SER A 88 3.57 -16.09 14.44
CA SER A 88 3.78 -17.54 14.33
C SER A 88 4.93 -18.02 15.23
N ASP A 89 6.07 -17.32 15.19
CA ASP A 89 7.25 -17.66 16.00
C ASP A 89 6.96 -17.51 17.50
N ASN A 90 6.30 -16.42 17.90
CA ASN A 90 5.89 -16.19 19.29
C ASN A 90 4.90 -17.26 19.78
N THR A 91 3.96 -17.69 18.93
CA THR A 91 3.03 -18.78 19.25
C THR A 91 3.77 -20.10 19.45
N GLY A 92 4.77 -20.41 18.62
CA GLY A 92 5.63 -21.60 18.78
C GLY A 92 6.40 -21.58 20.10
N LEU A 93 6.95 -20.42 20.48
CA LEU A 93 7.65 -20.22 21.75
C LEU A 93 6.72 -20.36 22.97
N VAL A 94 5.53 -19.75 22.94
CA VAL A 94 4.57 -19.87 24.05
C VAL A 94 4.06 -21.30 24.19
N THR A 95 3.80 -21.99 23.08
CA THR A 95 3.33 -23.39 23.09
C THR A 95 4.40 -24.32 23.64
N SER A 96 5.66 -24.15 23.22
CA SER A 96 6.79 -24.95 23.74
C SER A 96 7.10 -24.65 25.21
N ALA A 97 7.06 -23.39 25.63
CA ALA A 97 7.24 -22.99 27.03
C ALA A 97 6.09 -23.48 27.93
N GLY A 98 4.84 -23.40 27.45
CA GLY A 98 3.66 -23.89 28.16
C GLY A 98 3.62 -25.42 28.30
N SER A 99 4.25 -26.14 27.37
CA SER A 99 4.37 -27.60 27.41
C SER A 99 5.54 -28.09 28.29
N GLY A 100 6.53 -27.24 28.55
CA GLY A 100 7.71 -27.55 29.39
C GLY A 100 7.56 -27.26 30.89
N GLY A 101 6.50 -26.55 31.31
CA GLY A 101 6.30 -26.11 32.70
C GLY A 101 5.53 -27.09 33.62
N GLY A 102 5.19 -28.28 33.14
CA GLY A 102 4.29 -29.22 33.83
C GLY A 102 4.92 -30.20 34.83
N HIS A 103 6.24 -30.23 34.99
CA HIS A 103 6.91 -31.28 35.78
C HIS A 103 8.08 -30.78 36.63
N THR A 104 7.80 -30.17 37.79
CA THR A 104 8.70 -30.23 38.95
C THR A 104 7.93 -29.93 40.24
N ASN A 105 7.09 -30.88 40.65
CA ASN A 105 6.84 -31.13 42.07
C ASN A 105 6.59 -32.64 42.26
N LEU A 106 7.67 -33.36 42.52
CA LEU A 106 7.69 -34.68 43.14
C LEU A 106 8.30 -34.50 44.53
#